data_AF-A0A959CY80-F1
#
_entry.id   AF-A0A959CY80-F1
#
_cell.length_a   1.000
_cell.length_b   1.000
_cell.length_c   1.000
_cell.angle_alpha   90.00
_cell.angle_beta   90.00
_cell.angle_gamma   90.00
#
_symmetry.space_group_name_H-M   'P 1'
#
loop_
_entity.id
_entity.type
_entity.pdbx_description
1 polymer ?
#
loop_
_entity_poly.entity_id
_entity_poly.type
_entity_poly.pdbx_seq_one_letter_code
_entity_poly.pdbx_strand_id
1 'polypeptide(L)'
;MKRSLALAAILSLAIAHSSAQTVRELPPEAYELYPTLQDMYGYAVGKSGQYLLIFGGSIRSDVPQQYTQDFPNLDILMIDFKHKRAAAYTSGNLEGILGEQMSATGMAYYQDGNVLYLLGGYGFSETNGQFMTFPYLTAIDMEATVKALLEGKNPVANFFQVCDERMAIFDAVMDYNGEEFFLINGKSAYKLEPFSDTPVYVEQPFQGQARTFKVNGKADNLKISQFQTWYDLEGFREHYGPLLPEAIEKELQLLLEEPVE
;
A
#
# COMPACT_ATOMS: atom_id res chain seq x y z
N MET A 1 61.66 -20.23 -26.27
CA MET A 1 61.09 -19.10 -25.51
C MET A 1 59.56 -19.16 -25.63
N LYS A 2 58.88 -19.66 -24.60
CA LYS A 2 57.41 -19.79 -24.56
C LYS A 2 56.80 -18.41 -24.30
N ARG A 3 55.99 -17.90 -25.24
CA ARG A 3 55.21 -16.67 -25.05
C ARG A 3 53.94 -17.03 -24.27
N SER A 4 53.83 -16.51 -23.05
CA SER A 4 52.63 -16.64 -22.22
C SER A 4 51.65 -15.53 -22.63
N LEU A 5 50.47 -15.90 -23.11
CA LEU A 5 49.34 -14.98 -23.30
C LEU A 5 48.61 -14.89 -21.97
N ALA A 6 48.63 -13.72 -21.34
CA ALA A 6 47.79 -13.45 -20.17
C ALA A 6 46.38 -13.04 -20.65
N LEU A 7 45.39 -13.86 -20.32
CA LEU A 7 43.97 -13.58 -20.57
C LEU A 7 43.46 -12.68 -19.45
N ALA A 8 43.15 -11.42 -19.74
CA ALA A 8 42.53 -10.50 -18.79
C ALA A 8 41.03 -10.80 -18.71
N ALA A 9 40.59 -11.41 -17.61
CA ALA A 9 39.17 -11.55 -17.29
C ALA A 9 38.64 -10.21 -16.77
N ILE A 10 37.76 -9.56 -17.54
CA ILE A 10 37.00 -8.40 -17.09
C ILE A 10 35.90 -8.92 -16.18
N LEU A 11 36.10 -8.78 -14.87
CA LEU A 11 35.09 -9.09 -13.86
C LEU A 11 34.09 -7.91 -13.83
N SER A 12 32.98 -8.03 -14.55
CA SER A 12 31.86 -7.10 -14.42
C SER A 12 31.20 -7.30 -13.06
N LEU A 13 31.44 -6.37 -12.14
CA LEU A 13 30.79 -6.31 -10.84
C LEU A 13 29.32 -5.90 -11.07
N ALA A 14 28.40 -6.88 -11.09
CA ALA A 14 26.98 -6.58 -11.03
C ALA A 14 26.68 -6.00 -9.65
N ILE A 15 26.42 -4.69 -9.58
CA ILE A 15 25.88 -4.06 -8.40
C ILE A 15 24.44 -4.58 -8.28
N ALA A 16 24.23 -5.55 -7.40
CA ALA A 16 22.89 -5.94 -6.97
C ALA A 16 22.27 -4.70 -6.31
N HIS A 17 21.44 -3.98 -7.05
CA HIS A 17 20.48 -3.07 -6.44
C HIS A 17 19.51 -3.97 -5.68
N SER A 18 19.68 -4.08 -4.37
CA SER A 18 18.60 -4.54 -3.52
C SER A 18 17.50 -3.49 -3.66
N SER A 19 16.53 -3.72 -4.54
CA SER A 19 15.25 -3.04 -4.38
C SER A 19 14.79 -3.34 -2.95
N ALA A 20 14.41 -2.31 -2.21
CA ALA A 20 13.77 -2.55 -0.92
C ALA A 20 12.47 -3.29 -1.23
N GLN A 21 12.42 -4.59 -0.96
CA GLN A 21 11.21 -5.38 -1.18
C GLN A 21 10.11 -4.81 -0.29
N THR A 22 8.93 -4.57 -0.86
CA THR A 22 7.76 -4.14 -0.09
C THR A 22 7.51 -5.12 1.04
N VAL A 23 7.42 -4.62 2.27
CA VAL A 23 7.15 -5.45 3.45
C VAL A 23 5.68 -5.85 3.43
N ARG A 24 5.40 -7.12 3.10
CA ARG A 24 4.03 -7.67 3.06
C ARG A 24 3.60 -8.35 4.36
N GLU A 25 4.58 -8.79 5.15
CA GLU A 25 4.36 -9.44 6.43
C GLU A 25 5.24 -8.77 7.48
N LEU A 26 4.66 -8.45 8.63
CA LEU A 26 5.40 -7.88 9.75
C LEU A 26 6.25 -8.96 10.44
N PRO A 27 7.50 -8.67 10.82
CA PRO A 27 8.30 -9.61 11.59
C PRO A 27 7.71 -9.82 13.00
N PRO A 28 7.89 -11.01 13.62
CA PRO A 28 7.37 -11.30 14.96
C PRO A 28 7.68 -10.23 16.02
N GLU A 29 8.90 -9.67 15.98
CA GLU A 29 9.35 -8.61 16.89
C GLU A 29 8.47 -7.34 16.82
N ALA A 30 7.85 -7.04 15.67
CA ALA A 30 6.94 -5.90 15.57
C ALA A 30 5.70 -6.08 16.46
N TYR A 31 5.13 -7.28 16.51
CA TYR A 31 3.99 -7.62 17.37
C TYR A 31 4.37 -7.64 18.85
N GLU A 32 5.61 -7.98 19.19
CA GLU A 32 6.11 -7.88 20.56
C GLU A 32 6.22 -6.42 21.01
N LEU A 33 6.68 -5.54 20.12
CA LEU A 33 6.87 -4.11 20.40
C LEU A 33 5.55 -3.31 20.39
N TYR A 34 4.56 -3.72 19.60
CA TYR A 34 3.24 -3.10 19.55
C TYR A 34 2.12 -4.15 19.42
N PRO A 35 1.66 -4.75 20.54
CA PRO A 35 0.74 -5.88 20.53
C PRO A 35 -0.60 -5.66 19.81
N THR A 36 -1.11 -4.42 19.75
CA THR A 36 -2.34 -4.09 19.01
C THR A 36 -2.27 -4.46 17.53
N LEU A 37 -1.06 -4.59 16.94
CA LEU A 37 -0.90 -5.07 15.57
C LEU A 37 -1.48 -6.48 15.34
N GLN A 38 -1.63 -7.30 16.39
CA GLN A 38 -2.24 -8.64 16.29
C GLN A 38 -3.73 -8.57 15.94
N ASP A 39 -4.39 -7.48 16.35
CA ASP A 39 -5.82 -7.25 16.12
C ASP A 39 -6.05 -6.33 14.91
N MET A 40 -4.98 -5.89 14.25
CA MET A 40 -5.05 -5.00 13.09
C MET A 40 -5.06 -5.75 11.78
N TYR A 41 -5.78 -5.23 10.79
CA TYR A 41 -5.78 -5.72 9.42
C TYR A 41 -6.00 -4.59 8.41
N GLY A 42 -5.71 -4.84 7.14
CA GLY A 42 -5.88 -3.85 6.06
C GLY A 42 -4.96 -2.63 6.15
N TYR A 43 -3.88 -2.71 6.94
CA TYR A 43 -2.88 -1.66 7.06
C TYR A 43 -1.83 -1.74 5.95
N ALA A 44 -1.19 -0.61 5.65
CA ALA A 44 -0.04 -0.53 4.76
C ALA A 44 1.26 -0.36 5.56
N VAL A 45 2.37 -0.87 5.02
CA VAL A 45 3.68 -0.87 5.70
C VAL A 45 4.75 -0.24 4.83
N GLY A 46 5.51 0.67 5.41
CA GLY A 46 6.74 1.21 4.83
C GLY A 46 7.95 0.94 5.73
N LYS A 47 9.11 0.73 5.12
CA LYS A 47 10.39 0.51 5.81
C LYS A 47 11.39 1.61 5.48
N SER A 48 12.05 2.16 6.50
CA SER A 48 13.21 3.04 6.30
C SER A 48 14.29 2.71 7.31
N GLY A 49 15.40 2.17 6.83
CA GLY A 49 16.49 1.67 7.68
C GLY A 49 16.00 0.66 8.72
N GLN A 50 16.10 1.04 10.00
CA GLN A 50 15.71 0.24 11.16
C GLN A 50 14.23 0.41 11.57
N TYR A 51 13.48 1.25 10.85
CA TYR A 51 12.12 1.61 11.22
C TYR A 51 11.11 0.95 10.29
N LEU A 52 9.98 0.52 10.86
CA LEU A 52 8.75 0.31 10.11
C LEU A 52 7.75 1.40 10.47
N LEU A 53 7.05 1.91 9.48
CA LEU A 53 5.87 2.74 9.64
C LEU A 53 4.65 1.96 9.16
N ILE A 54 3.57 1.99 9.94
CA ILE A 54 2.29 1.37 9.62
C ILE A 54 1.26 2.50 9.46
N PHE A 55 0.52 2.44 8.36
CA PHE A 55 -0.47 3.44 7.95
C PHE A 55 -1.85 2.79 7.78
N GLY A 56 -2.89 3.50 8.20
CA GLY A 56 -4.28 3.05 8.11
C GLY A 56 -4.52 1.68 8.73
N GLY A 57 -5.52 0.98 8.19
CA GLY A 57 -6.00 -0.29 8.69
C GLY A 57 -7.10 -0.14 9.73
N SER A 58 -7.69 -1.29 10.05
CA SER A 58 -8.74 -1.42 11.06
C SER A 58 -8.20 -2.18 12.26
N ILE A 59 -8.55 -1.75 13.46
CA ILE A 59 -8.29 -2.44 14.72
C ILE A 59 -9.58 -3.17 15.11
N ARG A 60 -9.51 -4.50 15.16
CA ARG A 60 -10.61 -5.32 15.64
C ARG A 60 -10.67 -5.26 17.16
N SER A 61 -11.84 -4.91 17.69
CA SER A 61 -12.10 -4.95 19.13
C SER A 61 -13.18 -5.98 19.41
N ASP A 62 -12.78 -7.09 20.04
CA ASP A 62 -13.70 -8.07 20.58
C ASP A 62 -14.14 -7.63 21.99
N VAL A 63 -15.29 -6.97 22.08
CA VAL A 63 -15.93 -6.70 23.38
C VAL A 63 -16.60 -8.00 23.83
N PRO A 64 -16.21 -8.58 24.99
CA PRO A 64 -16.79 -9.82 25.45
C PRO A 64 -18.32 -9.73 25.53
N GLN A 65 -18.98 -10.66 24.83
CA GLN A 65 -20.42 -10.98 24.89
C GLN A 65 -21.41 -10.15 24.06
N GLN A 66 -21.04 -9.17 23.22
CA GLN A 66 -22.06 -8.48 22.43
C GLN A 66 -21.77 -8.36 20.92
N TYR A 67 -20.68 -7.76 20.43
CA TYR A 67 -20.36 -7.71 18.98
C TYR A 67 -18.87 -7.46 18.74
N THR A 68 -18.33 -7.96 17.61
CA THR A 68 -17.05 -7.52 17.07
C THR A 68 -17.24 -6.18 16.35
N GLN A 69 -16.42 -5.18 16.67
CA GLN A 69 -16.40 -3.89 15.99
C GLN A 69 -15.00 -3.57 15.49
N ASP A 70 -14.93 -2.93 14.33
CA ASP A 70 -13.69 -2.49 13.72
C ASP A 70 -13.57 -0.96 13.84
N PHE A 71 -12.45 -0.50 14.38
CA PHE A 71 -12.14 0.92 14.52
C PHE A 71 -11.04 1.32 13.53
N PRO A 72 -11.12 2.48 12.86
CA PRO A 72 -10.03 2.94 12.00
C PRO A 72 -8.80 3.23 12.85
N ASN A 73 -7.63 2.87 12.33
CA ASN A 73 -6.38 3.35 12.88
C ASN A 73 -6.18 4.84 12.52
N LEU A 74 -6.10 5.69 13.53
CA LEU A 74 -5.89 7.13 13.39
C LEU A 74 -4.45 7.53 13.72
N ASP A 75 -3.51 6.59 13.75
CA ASP A 75 -2.12 6.86 14.05
C ASP A 75 -1.19 6.34 12.94
N ILE A 76 -0.09 7.05 12.72
CA ILE A 76 1.08 6.47 12.07
C ILE A 76 1.85 5.73 13.17
N LEU A 77 1.86 4.40 13.11
CA LEU A 77 2.60 3.59 14.08
C LEU A 77 4.04 3.44 13.60
N MET A 78 5.01 3.68 14.47
CA MET A 78 6.42 3.52 14.20
C MET A 78 7.01 2.44 15.10
N ILE A 79 7.69 1.46 14.49
CA ILE A 79 8.45 0.44 15.19
C ILE A 79 9.94 0.73 15.02
N ASP A 80 10.69 0.81 16.12
CA ASP A 80 12.14 1.04 16.16
C ASP A 80 12.84 -0.20 16.71
N PHE A 81 13.33 -1.07 15.81
CA PHE A 81 13.95 -2.34 16.19
C PHE A 81 15.27 -2.17 16.93
N LYS A 82 16.03 -1.11 16.65
CA LYS A 82 17.33 -0.90 17.30
C LYS A 82 17.18 -0.55 18.77
N HIS A 83 16.22 0.31 19.09
CA HIS A 83 15.96 0.74 20.47
C HIS A 83 14.85 -0.06 21.15
N LYS A 84 14.26 -1.06 20.46
CA LYS A 84 13.21 -1.94 20.97
C LYS A 84 12.03 -1.18 21.56
N ARG A 85 11.49 -0.26 20.78
CA ARG A 85 10.34 0.57 21.16
C ARG A 85 9.41 0.78 19.99
N ALA A 86 8.17 1.12 20.31
CA ALA A 86 7.19 1.58 19.35
C ALA A 86 6.61 2.92 19.80
N ALA A 87 6.12 3.70 18.85
CA ALA A 87 5.44 4.96 19.07
C ALA A 87 4.25 5.09 18.13
N ALA A 88 3.19 5.75 18.58
CA ALA A 88 2.05 6.11 17.76
C ALA A 88 2.06 7.64 17.59
N TYR A 89 1.94 8.10 16.35
CA TYR A 89 1.85 9.51 16.02
C TYR A 89 0.48 9.78 15.44
N THR A 90 -0.37 10.45 16.22
CA THR A 90 -1.76 10.70 15.83
C THR A 90 -1.84 11.49 14.53
N SER A 91 -2.52 10.88 13.57
CA SER A 91 -2.83 11.42 12.26
C SER A 91 -3.81 12.59 12.33
N GLY A 92 -4.36 12.92 13.52
CA GLY A 92 -5.22 14.09 13.75
C GLY A 92 -4.60 15.46 13.40
N ASN A 93 -3.31 15.49 13.04
CA ASN A 93 -2.65 16.66 12.44
C ASN A 93 -2.57 16.61 10.89
N LEU A 94 -3.07 15.55 10.26
CA LEU A 94 -3.30 15.40 8.82
C LEU A 94 -4.72 15.90 8.54
N GLU A 95 -4.89 17.20 8.39
CA GLU A 95 -6.21 17.79 8.17
C GLU A 95 -6.75 17.43 6.77
N GLY A 96 -8.07 17.24 6.68
CA GLY A 96 -8.81 17.06 5.43
C GLY A 96 -8.57 15.72 4.73
N ILE A 97 -8.64 15.73 3.39
CA ILE A 97 -8.67 14.55 2.53
C ILE A 97 -7.48 13.59 2.71
N LEU A 98 -6.32 14.10 3.12
CA LEU A 98 -5.15 13.27 3.38
C LEU A 98 -5.33 12.43 4.64
N GLY A 99 -5.79 13.04 5.74
CA GLY A 99 -6.07 12.32 6.98
C GLY A 99 -7.17 11.28 6.80
N GLU A 100 -8.20 11.62 6.03
CA GLU A 100 -9.29 10.70 5.68
C GLU A 100 -8.74 9.43 5.01
N GLN A 101 -7.91 9.56 3.96
CA GLN A 101 -7.26 8.40 3.34
C GLN A 101 -6.34 7.66 4.31
N MET A 102 -5.55 8.38 5.12
CA MET A 102 -4.62 7.74 6.06
C MET A 102 -5.29 6.93 7.16
N SER A 103 -6.60 7.14 7.37
CA SER A 103 -7.44 6.33 8.28
C SER A 103 -8.10 5.13 7.61
N ALA A 104 -7.93 4.97 6.29
CA ALA A 104 -8.60 3.96 5.50
C ALA A 104 -8.06 2.55 5.79
N THR A 105 -8.93 1.56 5.61
CA THR A 105 -8.56 0.15 5.60
C THR A 105 -8.43 -0.36 4.15
N GLY A 106 -7.60 -1.39 3.96
CA GLY A 106 -7.46 -2.07 2.67
C GLY A 106 -6.77 -1.23 1.60
N MET A 107 -5.91 -0.27 1.99
CA MET A 107 -5.09 0.46 1.01
C MET A 107 -4.16 -0.51 0.29
N ALA A 108 -4.14 -0.44 -1.04
CA ALA A 108 -3.11 -1.12 -1.80
C ALA A 108 -1.80 -0.33 -1.64
N TYR A 109 -0.66 -1.00 -1.49
CA TYR A 109 0.60 -0.30 -1.24
C TYR A 109 1.80 -0.98 -1.89
N TYR A 110 2.83 -0.20 -2.18
CA TYR A 110 4.10 -0.68 -2.71
C TYR A 110 5.19 0.32 -2.36
N GLN A 111 6.36 -0.16 -1.95
CA GLN A 111 7.50 0.69 -1.71
C GLN A 111 8.56 0.51 -2.79
N ASP A 112 8.85 1.59 -3.51
CA ASP A 112 9.97 1.65 -4.46
C ASP A 112 11.11 2.48 -3.84
N GLY A 113 12.15 1.79 -3.38
CA GLY A 113 13.28 2.44 -2.71
C GLY A 113 12.85 3.22 -1.46
N ASN A 114 12.97 4.55 -1.50
CA ASN A 114 12.59 5.44 -0.39
C ASN A 114 11.13 5.91 -0.45
N VAL A 115 10.39 5.63 -1.53
CA VAL A 115 9.02 6.13 -1.70
C VAL A 115 8.02 5.01 -1.45
N LEU A 116 7.13 5.21 -0.47
CA LEU A 116 5.97 4.35 -0.27
C LEU A 116 4.78 4.93 -1.04
N TYR A 117 4.17 4.14 -1.89
CA TYR A 117 2.92 4.46 -2.56
C TYR A 117 1.77 3.79 -1.82
N LEU A 118 0.77 4.58 -1.46
CA LEU A 118 -0.51 4.16 -0.90
C LEU A 118 -1.60 4.50 -1.91
N LEU A 119 -2.49 3.55 -2.16
CA LEU A 119 -3.52 3.66 -3.17
C LEU A 119 -4.86 3.24 -2.61
N GLY A 120 -5.84 4.13 -2.80
CA GLY A 120 -7.23 3.88 -2.48
C GLY A 120 -7.47 3.71 -0.98
N GLY A 121 -8.16 2.63 -0.62
CA GLY A 121 -8.63 2.33 0.73
C GLY A 121 -10.08 2.73 0.96
N TYR A 122 -10.74 2.10 1.92
CA TYR A 122 -12.12 2.37 2.32
C TYR A 122 -12.20 2.94 3.73
N GLY A 123 -12.95 4.02 3.91
CA GLY A 123 -13.09 4.68 5.20
C GLY A 123 -14.14 5.79 5.19
N PHE A 124 -14.30 6.46 6.32
CA PHE A 124 -15.22 7.59 6.45
C PHE A 124 -14.57 8.87 5.92
N SER A 125 -15.23 9.54 4.98
CA SER A 125 -14.86 10.87 4.53
C SER A 125 -15.72 11.90 5.26
N GLU A 126 -15.12 12.68 6.15
CA GLU A 126 -15.80 13.81 6.78
C GLU A 126 -16.21 14.85 5.75
N THR A 127 -15.35 15.08 4.75
CA THR A 127 -15.57 16.00 3.63
C THR A 127 -16.84 15.67 2.85
N ASN A 128 -17.13 14.38 2.64
CA ASN A 128 -18.32 13.93 1.91
C ASN A 128 -19.47 13.47 2.82
N GLY A 129 -19.25 13.37 4.14
CA GLY A 129 -20.23 12.87 5.10
C GLY A 129 -20.65 11.41 4.88
N GLN A 130 -19.79 10.58 4.28
CA GLN A 130 -20.12 9.19 3.93
C GLN A 130 -18.90 8.27 4.04
N PHE A 131 -19.13 6.96 4.18
CA PHE A 131 -18.06 6.00 3.92
C PHE A 131 -17.93 5.80 2.42
N MET A 132 -16.70 5.79 1.92
CA MET A 132 -16.41 5.63 0.51
C MET A 132 -15.03 5.01 0.32
N THR A 133 -14.81 4.45 -0.86
CA THR A 133 -13.46 4.13 -1.34
C THR A 133 -12.79 5.41 -1.84
N PHE A 134 -11.63 5.73 -1.29
CA PHE A 134 -10.92 6.97 -1.57
C PHE A 134 -10.28 6.96 -2.96
N PRO A 135 -10.41 8.03 -3.77
CA PRO A 135 -9.87 8.09 -5.13
C PRO A 135 -8.44 8.64 -5.16
N TYR A 136 -7.59 8.22 -4.23
CA TYR A 136 -6.28 8.85 -4.02
C TYR A 136 -5.11 7.88 -4.21
N LEU A 137 -4.05 8.37 -4.85
CA LEU A 137 -2.71 7.80 -4.76
C LEU A 137 -1.84 8.79 -3.98
N THR A 138 -1.20 8.32 -2.91
CA THR A 138 -0.31 9.10 -2.06
C THR A 138 1.09 8.51 -2.10
N ALA A 139 2.08 9.32 -2.49
CA ALA A 139 3.49 9.00 -2.42
C ALA A 139 4.09 9.62 -1.15
N ILE A 140 4.80 8.81 -0.35
CA ILE A 140 5.39 9.19 0.94
C ILE A 140 6.91 9.04 0.87
N ASP A 141 7.65 10.12 1.15
CA ASP A 141 9.10 10.04 1.38
C ASP A 141 9.38 9.43 2.76
N MET A 142 9.88 8.19 2.79
CA MET A 142 9.98 7.41 4.02
C MET A 142 11.09 7.91 4.94
N GLU A 143 12.27 8.23 4.43
CA GLU A 143 13.37 8.80 5.21
C GLU A 143 13.00 10.15 5.83
N ALA A 144 12.41 11.06 5.03
CA ALA A 144 11.99 12.36 5.51
C ALA A 144 10.87 12.25 6.54
N THR A 145 9.95 11.29 6.36
CA THR A 145 8.87 11.00 7.31
C THR A 145 9.42 10.48 8.63
N VAL A 146 10.30 9.48 8.62
CA VAL A 146 10.94 8.98 9.84
C VAL A 146 11.69 10.10 10.56
N LYS A 147 12.45 10.93 9.83
CA LYS A 147 13.16 12.07 10.42
C LYS A 147 12.19 13.06 11.10
N ALA A 148 11.12 13.44 10.42
CA ALA A 148 10.13 14.37 10.97
C ALA A 148 9.51 13.83 12.26
N LEU A 149 9.12 12.55 12.27
CA LEU A 149 8.52 11.88 13.43
C LEU A 149 9.50 11.82 14.61
N LEU A 150 10.77 11.45 14.38
CA LEU A 150 11.80 11.44 15.43
C LEU A 150 12.09 12.84 16.02
N GLU A 151 11.92 13.89 15.21
CA GLU A 151 12.04 15.29 15.63
C GLU A 151 10.76 15.85 16.25
N GLY A 152 9.68 15.06 16.36
CA GLY A 152 8.38 15.50 16.87
C GLY A 152 7.66 16.50 15.94
N LYS A 153 7.98 16.48 14.64
CA LYS A 153 7.39 17.36 13.63
C LYS A 153 6.29 16.65 12.85
N ASN A 154 5.38 17.44 12.30
CA ASN A 154 4.33 16.95 11.41
C ASN A 154 4.94 16.46 10.08
N PRO A 155 4.73 15.20 9.65
CA PRO A 155 5.30 14.66 8.43
C PRO A 155 4.53 15.01 7.14
N VAL A 156 3.39 15.74 7.19
CA VAL A 156 2.54 16.06 6.01
C VAL A 156 3.34 16.54 4.80
N ALA A 157 4.36 17.38 5.01
CA ALA A 157 5.16 17.97 3.93
C ALA A 157 5.93 16.92 3.09
N ASN A 158 5.96 15.67 3.54
CA ASN A 158 6.59 14.54 2.86
C ASN A 158 5.57 13.68 2.09
N PHE A 159 4.29 14.04 2.13
CA PHE A 159 3.18 13.26 1.57
C PHE A 159 2.63 14.00 0.36
N PHE A 160 2.61 13.33 -0.78
CA PHE A 160 2.21 13.91 -2.06
C PHE A 160 1.06 13.11 -2.63
N GLN A 161 -0.13 13.72 -2.65
CA GLN A 161 -1.37 13.05 -3.03
C GLN A 161 -1.86 13.55 -4.39
N VAL A 162 -2.35 12.63 -5.21
CA VAL A 162 -3.08 12.91 -6.45
C VAL A 162 -4.47 12.28 -6.38
N CYS A 163 -5.48 13.05 -6.78
CA CYS A 163 -6.87 12.59 -6.92
C CYS A 163 -7.12 12.04 -8.32
N ASP A 164 -7.59 10.80 -8.40
CA ASP A 164 -7.98 10.13 -9.63
C ASP A 164 -9.00 9.02 -9.30
N GLU A 165 -10.23 9.16 -9.78
CA GLU A 165 -11.33 8.22 -9.53
C GLU A 165 -10.98 6.76 -9.89
N ARG A 166 -10.04 6.55 -10.82
CA ARG A 166 -9.59 5.20 -11.20
C ARG A 166 -8.82 4.50 -10.07
N MET A 167 -8.35 5.24 -9.07
CA MET A 167 -7.68 4.75 -7.86
C MET A 167 -8.65 4.43 -6.72
N ALA A 168 -9.96 4.63 -6.91
CA ALA A 168 -10.97 4.21 -5.94
C ALA A 168 -11.10 2.68 -5.92
N ILE A 169 -10.17 2.04 -5.22
CA ILE A 169 -10.09 0.60 -5.01
C ILE A 169 -9.56 0.30 -3.60
N PHE A 170 -10.00 -0.79 -2.99
CA PHE A 170 -9.43 -1.31 -1.75
C PHE A 170 -9.36 -2.83 -1.80
N ASP A 171 -8.54 -3.41 -0.92
CA ASP A 171 -8.22 -4.85 -0.86
C ASP A 171 -7.63 -5.42 -2.16
N ALA A 172 -6.99 -4.57 -2.97
CA ALA A 172 -6.28 -5.00 -4.16
C ALA A 172 -4.81 -5.33 -3.86
N VAL A 173 -4.27 -6.32 -4.58
CA VAL A 173 -2.83 -6.58 -4.57
C VAL A 173 -2.18 -5.60 -5.54
N MET A 174 -1.15 -4.88 -5.06
CA MET A 174 -0.35 -3.96 -5.88
C MET A 174 1.08 -4.42 -5.99
N ASP A 175 1.68 -4.26 -7.15
CA ASP A 175 3.11 -4.50 -7.35
C ASP A 175 3.66 -3.64 -8.49
N TYR A 176 4.97 -3.61 -8.67
CA TYR A 176 5.67 -2.74 -9.61
C TYR A 176 6.83 -3.50 -10.27
N ASN A 177 6.94 -3.38 -11.60
CA ASN A 177 7.98 -4.10 -12.35
C ASN A 177 9.23 -3.25 -12.66
N GLY A 178 9.31 -2.02 -12.14
CA GLY A 178 10.37 -1.07 -12.48
C GLY A 178 9.97 0.00 -13.50
N GLU A 179 8.81 -0.15 -14.17
CA GLU A 179 8.29 0.81 -15.15
C GLU A 179 6.83 1.22 -14.89
N GLU A 180 5.96 0.28 -14.54
CA GLU A 180 4.54 0.54 -14.27
C GLU A 180 4.02 -0.25 -13.08
N PHE A 181 2.97 0.28 -12.47
CA PHE A 181 2.26 -0.35 -11.37
C PHE A 181 1.18 -1.27 -11.91
N PHE A 182 0.96 -2.34 -11.17
CA PHE A 182 -0.02 -3.37 -11.43
C PHE A 182 -0.93 -3.47 -10.22
N LEU A 183 -2.23 -3.56 -10.47
CA LEU A 183 -3.24 -3.92 -9.48
C LEU A 183 -4.01 -5.13 -9.98
N ILE A 184 -4.35 -6.03 -9.08
CA ILE A 184 -5.24 -7.14 -9.38
C ILE A 184 -6.23 -7.36 -8.24
N ASN A 185 -7.44 -7.82 -8.58
CA ASN A 185 -8.55 -7.97 -7.66
C ASN A 185 -8.98 -6.64 -7.00
N GLY A 186 -9.43 -6.71 -5.75
CA GLY A 186 -9.99 -5.60 -5.00
C GLY A 186 -11.45 -5.29 -5.34
N LYS A 187 -11.91 -4.17 -4.82
CA LYS A 187 -13.31 -3.73 -4.89
C LYS A 187 -13.41 -2.23 -4.64
N SER A 188 -14.59 -1.67 -4.88
CA SER A 188 -14.97 -0.34 -4.41
C SER A 188 -16.30 -0.41 -3.67
N ALA A 189 -16.51 0.48 -2.71
CA ALA A 189 -17.73 0.53 -1.95
C ALA A 189 -18.04 1.94 -1.47
N TYR A 190 -19.31 2.18 -1.19
CA TYR A 190 -19.76 3.37 -0.46
C TYR A 190 -20.94 3.01 0.45
N LYS A 191 -21.08 3.78 1.53
CA LYS A 191 -22.18 3.68 2.49
C LYS A 191 -22.94 4.99 2.53
N LEU A 192 -24.18 4.98 2.07
CA LEU A 192 -25.08 6.13 2.22
C LEU A 192 -25.68 6.16 3.62
N GLU A 193 -25.88 7.38 4.13
CA GLU A 193 -26.54 7.66 5.41
C GLU A 193 -25.94 6.83 6.56
N PRO A 194 -24.61 6.93 6.82
CA PRO A 194 -23.91 5.97 7.67
C PRO A 194 -24.34 5.96 9.13
N PHE A 195 -25.02 7.02 9.58
CA PHE A 195 -25.57 7.19 10.93
C PHE A 195 -27.08 6.96 11.00
N SER A 196 -27.73 6.51 9.91
CA SER A 196 -29.13 6.12 9.93
C SER A 196 -29.33 4.71 10.49
N ASP A 197 -30.56 4.37 10.84
CA ASP A 197 -30.95 3.02 11.25
C ASP A 197 -30.92 2.01 10.07
N THR A 198 -30.93 2.51 8.83
CA THR A 198 -30.98 1.71 7.60
C THR A 198 -29.91 2.15 6.59
N PRO A 199 -28.62 2.06 6.96
CA PRO A 199 -27.57 2.49 6.05
C PRO A 199 -27.51 1.57 4.82
N VAL A 200 -27.26 2.15 3.65
CA VAL A 200 -27.14 1.39 2.41
C VAL A 200 -25.67 1.19 2.08
N TYR A 201 -25.19 -0.05 2.15
CA TYR A 201 -23.86 -0.44 1.68
C TYR A 201 -23.95 -0.94 0.24
N VAL A 202 -23.21 -0.31 -0.66
CA VAL A 202 -23.09 -0.73 -2.05
C VAL A 202 -21.64 -1.07 -2.32
N GLU A 203 -21.41 -2.28 -2.81
CA GLU A 203 -20.08 -2.79 -3.17
C GLU A 203 -20.06 -3.19 -4.64
N GLN A 204 -18.96 -2.87 -5.31
CA GLN A 204 -18.65 -3.32 -6.64
C GLN A 204 -17.34 -4.13 -6.59
N PRO A 205 -17.40 -5.46 -6.78
CA PRO A 205 -16.20 -6.29 -6.86
C PRO A 205 -15.45 -6.04 -8.17
N PHE A 206 -14.12 -6.09 -8.10
CA PHE A 206 -13.21 -6.09 -9.25
C PHE A 206 -12.45 -7.42 -9.37
N GLN A 207 -13.00 -8.49 -8.81
CA GLN A 207 -12.43 -9.84 -8.94
C GLN A 207 -12.22 -10.20 -10.41
N GLY A 208 -11.04 -10.75 -10.70
CA GLY A 208 -10.68 -11.13 -12.07
C GLY A 208 -10.41 -9.95 -13.01
N GLN A 209 -10.17 -8.75 -12.48
CA GLN A 209 -9.72 -7.58 -13.25
C GLN A 209 -8.29 -7.23 -12.84
N ALA A 210 -7.48 -6.83 -13.82
CA ALA A 210 -6.19 -6.22 -13.58
C ALA A 210 -6.18 -4.76 -14.07
N ARG A 211 -5.38 -3.91 -13.43
CA ARG A 211 -5.15 -2.52 -13.86
C ARG A 211 -3.66 -2.27 -13.94
N THR A 212 -3.25 -1.52 -14.95
CA THR A 212 -1.87 -1.06 -15.07
C THR A 212 -1.82 0.43 -15.25
N PHE A 213 -0.79 1.08 -14.71
CA PHE A 213 -0.61 2.53 -14.83
C PHE A 213 0.80 2.95 -14.48
N LYS A 214 1.21 4.12 -14.97
CA LYS A 214 2.47 4.76 -14.58
C LYS A 214 2.24 5.95 -13.69
N VAL A 215 3.12 6.10 -12.71
CA VAL A 215 3.21 7.30 -11.88
C VAL A 215 4.40 8.12 -12.37
N ASN A 216 4.15 9.37 -12.78
CA ASN A 216 5.18 10.29 -13.22
C ASN A 216 5.27 11.49 -12.28
N GLY A 217 6.41 12.17 -12.34
CA GLY A 217 6.69 13.35 -11.53
C GLY A 217 7.30 13.00 -10.17
N LYS A 218 7.56 14.04 -9.39
CA LYS A 218 8.06 13.95 -8.01
C LYS A 218 7.33 15.01 -7.19
N ALA A 219 7.10 14.72 -5.92
CA ALA A 219 6.47 15.65 -4.99
C ALA A 219 5.13 16.19 -5.53
N ASP A 220 4.95 17.51 -5.54
CA ASP A 220 3.72 18.22 -5.92
C ASP A 220 3.29 18.06 -7.39
N ASN A 221 4.06 17.35 -8.22
CA ASN A 221 3.77 17.11 -9.63
C ASN A 221 3.42 15.64 -9.95
N LEU A 222 2.98 14.89 -8.94
CA LEU A 222 2.57 13.50 -9.09
C LEU A 222 1.41 13.37 -10.10
N LYS A 223 1.56 12.49 -11.08
CA LYS A 223 0.56 12.27 -12.14
C LYS A 223 0.44 10.80 -12.48
N ILE A 224 -0.81 10.35 -12.62
CA ILE A 224 -1.13 9.03 -13.16
C ILE A 224 -1.26 9.13 -14.69
N SER A 225 -0.66 8.20 -15.40
CA SER A 225 -0.71 8.13 -16.87
C SER A 225 -0.74 6.69 -17.34
N GLN A 226 -1.01 6.48 -18.64
CA GLN A 226 -1.02 5.16 -19.27
C GLN A 226 -1.88 4.13 -18.52
N PHE A 227 -2.96 4.58 -17.89
CA PHE A 227 -3.87 3.71 -17.16
C PHE A 227 -4.62 2.79 -18.13
N GLN A 228 -4.67 1.50 -17.83
CA GLN A 228 -5.43 0.50 -18.56
C GLN A 228 -6.14 -0.45 -17.58
N THR A 229 -7.30 -0.94 -17.98
CA THR A 229 -8.01 -2.02 -17.30
C THR A 229 -8.04 -3.24 -18.21
N TRP A 230 -7.70 -4.39 -17.65
CA TRP A 230 -7.66 -5.69 -18.30
C TRP A 230 -8.76 -6.57 -17.72
N TYR A 231 -9.63 -7.07 -18.60
CA TYR A 231 -10.71 -8.01 -18.26
C TYR A 231 -10.41 -9.44 -18.70
N ASP A 232 -9.52 -9.61 -19.68
CA ASP A 232 -9.00 -10.90 -20.13
C ASP A 232 -7.65 -11.14 -19.43
N LEU A 233 -7.67 -11.98 -18.39
CA LEU A 233 -6.49 -12.25 -17.56
C LEU A 233 -5.49 -13.18 -18.26
N GLU A 234 -5.94 -14.06 -19.14
CA GLU A 234 -5.03 -14.87 -19.96
C GLU A 234 -4.27 -13.98 -20.93
N GLY A 235 -4.97 -13.12 -21.66
CA GLY A 235 -4.35 -12.14 -22.56
C GLY A 235 -3.44 -11.14 -21.83
N PHE A 236 -3.82 -10.70 -20.63
CA PHE A 236 -2.97 -9.87 -19.77
C PHE A 236 -1.66 -10.60 -19.38
N ARG A 237 -1.77 -11.86 -18.96
CA ARG A 237 -0.61 -12.68 -18.60
C ARG A 237 0.31 -12.93 -19.80
N GLU A 238 -0.25 -13.20 -20.97
CA GLU A 238 0.52 -13.35 -22.21
C GLU A 238 1.20 -12.06 -22.64
N HIS A 239 0.52 -10.91 -22.51
CA HIS A 239 1.04 -9.60 -22.90
C HIS A 239 2.29 -9.20 -22.10
N TYR A 240 2.22 -9.30 -20.77
CA TYR A 240 3.31 -8.91 -19.89
C TYR A 240 4.34 -10.03 -19.70
N GLY A 241 3.91 -11.29 -19.70
CA GLY A 241 4.76 -12.46 -19.56
C GLY A 241 5.77 -12.31 -18.41
N PRO A 242 7.09 -12.37 -18.69
CA PRO A 242 8.13 -12.27 -17.66
C PRO A 242 8.26 -10.88 -17.01
N LEU A 243 7.53 -9.87 -17.50
CA LEU A 243 7.49 -8.52 -16.91
C LEU A 243 6.45 -8.39 -15.80
N LEU A 244 5.64 -9.42 -15.56
CA LEU A 244 4.73 -9.44 -14.42
C LEU A 244 5.55 -9.55 -13.14
N PRO A 245 5.29 -8.67 -12.16
CA PRO A 245 5.93 -8.77 -10.87
C PRO A 245 5.32 -9.93 -10.05
N GLU A 246 6.10 -10.46 -9.11
CA GLU A 246 5.84 -11.73 -8.43
C GLU A 246 4.47 -11.81 -7.75
N ALA A 247 4.04 -10.76 -7.06
CA ALA A 247 2.77 -10.79 -6.35
C ALA A 247 1.58 -10.87 -7.32
N ILE A 248 1.69 -10.24 -8.49
CA ILE A 248 0.62 -10.24 -9.50
C ILE A 248 0.55 -11.60 -10.20
N GLU A 249 1.70 -12.19 -10.54
CA GLU A 249 1.74 -13.53 -11.13
C GLU A 249 1.16 -14.58 -10.18
N LYS A 250 1.43 -14.48 -8.87
CA LYS A 250 0.83 -15.36 -7.86
C LYS A 250 -0.70 -15.24 -7.82
N GLU A 251 -1.24 -14.03 -7.81
CA GLU A 251 -2.69 -13.80 -7.83
C GLU A 251 -3.34 -14.29 -9.13
N LEU A 252 -2.67 -14.11 -10.28
CA LEU A 252 -3.15 -14.64 -11.56
C LEU A 252 -3.21 -16.16 -11.55
N GLN A 253 -2.22 -16.84 -11.00
CA GLN A 253 -2.22 -18.30 -10.89
C GLN A 253 -3.43 -18.78 -10.08
N LEU A 254 -3.73 -18.14 -8.94
CA LEU A 254 -4.91 -18.48 -8.14
C LEU A 254 -6.20 -18.28 -8.93
N LEU A 255 -6.35 -17.17 -9.64
CA LEU A 255 -7.57 -16.85 -10.40
C LEU A 255 -7.78 -17.75 -11.63
N LEU A 256 -6.71 -18.20 -12.28
CA LEU A 256 -6.78 -19.02 -13.48
C LEU A 256 -6.85 -20.53 -13.18
N GLU A 257 -6.45 -20.95 -11.98
CA GLU A 257 -6.49 -22.35 -11.54
C GLU A 257 -7.76 -22.71 -10.75
N GLU A 258 -8.57 -21.73 -10.33
CA GLU A 258 -9.86 -21.99 -9.70
C GLU A 258 -10.85 -22.59 -10.72
N PRO A 259 -11.44 -23.78 -10.47
CA PRO A 259 -12.49 -24.31 -11.33
C PRO A 259 -13.70 -23.38 -11.25
N VAL A 260 -14.23 -23.00 -12.40
CA VAL A 260 -15.54 -22.34 -12.49
C VAL A 260 -16.57 -23.31 -11.91
N GLU A 261 -17.07 -23.03 -10.69
CA GLU A 261 -18.24 -23.72 -10.12
C GLU A 261 -19.52 -23.42 -10.91
#